data_AF-A0A420IFM3-F1
#
_entry.id   AF-A0A420IFM3-F1
#
_cell.length_a   1.000
_cell.length_b   1.000
_cell.length_c   1.000
_cell.angle_alpha   90.00
_cell.angle_beta   90.00
_cell.angle_gamma   90.00
#
_symmetry.space_group_name_H-M   'P 1'
#
loop_
_entity.id
_entity.type
_entity.pdbx_description
1 polymer ?
#
loop_
_entity_poly.entity_id
_entity_poly.type
_entity_poly.pdbx_seq_one_letter_code
_entity_poly.pdbx_strand_id
1 'polypeptide(L)'
;MIIHSSENENSVVLKSNDLFDDLGKQTKFIAATKEKNEEVGSNTGGTNYVREVTDESSDEESQRGVTRLLLTRIPFFREVILSSFFCSHCSFKNSEIQSAGEIQQKGCRYELRLLNMSDFSRQVVKSDTCTVKFIELDIEIPPGRGQLTNVEGLLRMTLEDLELKQPERKEQTPEIWAKIRELIAKGYKMLDGASFPFRLAINDPAGNSWIEPDHNDGVGKLLKFEFARTVEQNEMLGLGGGNEEDPLNADRNQKLGSLTENNDIIPDEVYSFPATCPGCTKYCVTHMKMVEIPHFKQVVIMSTVCDQCGYRSNEVKTGGEIPEKGKKITLKVMNSTDLARDILKAESCALECPELNLSVNPGTLGGRFTTVEGLLTQVRDDLHQNVFDVEAFENSANGCDIGRDSIDPQVKSTWKNFFDQIDEAIKGQFQFTIILTDPLASSYVQNLCLPDEDPHIKIEEYERTTEEEDDLGLTDMRTENYASDIPLGTENTEMVVEKAHDI
;
A
#
# COMPACT_ATOMS: atom_id res chain seq x y z
N MET A 1 14.95 11.99 -44.13
CA MET A 1 14.77 12.73 -45.40
C MET A 1 14.07 14.03 -45.03
N ILE A 2 14.81 15.13 -45.06
CA ILE A 2 14.32 16.45 -44.67
C ILE A 2 13.58 17.04 -45.87
N ILE A 3 12.31 17.41 -45.70
CA ILE A 3 11.56 18.21 -46.66
C ILE A 3 11.03 19.42 -45.90
N HIS A 4 11.58 20.59 -46.24
CA HIS A 4 11.05 21.90 -45.89
C HIS A 4 10.17 22.39 -47.04
N SER A 5 8.99 22.91 -46.72
CA SER A 5 8.28 23.89 -47.56
C SER A 5 7.39 24.81 -46.70
N SER A 6 7.85 26.06 -46.60
CA SER A 6 7.19 27.37 -46.31
C SER A 6 5.67 27.40 -46.07
N GLU A 7 5.18 27.82 -44.89
CA GLU A 7 4.84 29.20 -44.47
C GLU A 7 3.63 29.82 -45.20
N ASN A 8 2.45 29.80 -44.56
CA ASN A 8 1.80 30.96 -43.92
C ASN A 8 0.36 30.59 -43.46
N GLU A 9 0.10 30.50 -42.15
CA GLU A 9 -1.21 30.78 -41.56
C GLU A 9 -1.08 30.94 -40.04
N ASN A 10 -1.72 31.98 -39.49
CA ASN A 10 -1.52 32.51 -38.15
C ASN A 10 -1.71 31.47 -37.04
N SER A 11 -0.64 31.18 -36.30
CA SER A 11 -0.70 30.45 -35.03
C SER A 11 -1.25 31.36 -33.93
N VAL A 12 -2.54 31.23 -33.63
CA VAL A 12 -3.06 31.66 -32.33
C VAL A 12 -2.66 30.59 -31.32
N VAL A 13 -1.54 30.83 -30.63
CA VAL A 13 -1.14 30.05 -29.45
C VAL A 13 -2.14 30.36 -28.33
N LEU A 14 -3.13 29.48 -28.13
CA LEU A 14 -3.96 29.49 -26.93
C LEU A 14 -3.15 28.91 -25.78
N LYS A 15 -2.77 29.76 -24.83
CA LYS A 15 -2.16 29.37 -23.56
C LYS A 15 -3.17 28.58 -22.74
N SER A 16 -2.77 27.42 -22.24
CA SER A 16 -3.55 26.47 -21.44
C SER A 16 -3.91 26.94 -20.01
N ASN A 17 -3.93 28.25 -19.74
CA ASN A 17 -4.01 28.77 -18.37
C ASN A 17 -5.40 29.27 -17.93
N ASP A 18 -6.43 29.23 -18.79
CA ASP A 18 -7.72 29.88 -18.47
C ASP A 18 -8.94 28.94 -18.37
N LEU A 19 -8.76 27.60 -18.36
CA LEU A 19 -9.92 26.67 -18.25
C LEU A 19 -10.22 26.15 -16.84
N PHE A 20 -9.33 26.37 -15.87
CA PHE A 20 -9.55 25.96 -14.48
C PHE A 20 -8.94 27.02 -13.54
N ASP A 21 -9.76 27.52 -12.61
CA ASP A 21 -9.26 28.34 -11.52
C ASP A 21 -8.17 27.59 -10.75
N ASP A 22 -7.03 28.25 -10.58
CA ASP A 22 -5.82 27.83 -9.88
C ASP A 22 -6.12 27.04 -8.57
N LEU A 23 -5.46 25.88 -8.37
CA LEU A 23 -5.61 24.99 -7.19
C LEU A 23 -5.53 25.75 -5.85
N GLY A 24 -4.82 26.89 -5.84
CA GLY A 24 -4.71 27.78 -4.69
C GLY A 24 -6.01 28.47 -4.26
N LYS A 25 -7.03 28.58 -5.13
CA LYS A 25 -8.34 29.17 -4.76
C LYS A 25 -9.27 28.14 -4.13
N GLN A 26 -9.22 26.88 -4.57
CA GLN A 26 -10.06 25.80 -4.03
C GLN A 26 -9.59 25.36 -2.62
N THR A 27 -8.28 25.36 -2.38
CA THR A 27 -7.69 25.11 -1.05
C THR A 27 -8.02 26.21 -0.03
N LYS A 28 -8.08 27.48 -0.45
CA LYS A 28 -8.54 28.60 0.41
C LYS A 28 -10.01 28.48 0.83
N PHE A 29 -10.86 27.86 0.00
CA PHE A 29 -12.25 27.61 0.35
C PHE A 29 -12.39 26.50 1.42
N ILE A 30 -11.56 25.46 1.34
CA ILE A 30 -11.49 24.39 2.35
C ILE A 30 -11.01 24.96 3.70
N ALA A 31 -10.00 25.84 3.69
CA ALA A 31 -9.52 26.54 4.89
C ALA A 31 -10.58 27.47 5.51
N ALA A 32 -11.30 28.25 4.69
CA ALA A 32 -12.38 29.12 5.15
C ALA A 32 -13.60 28.36 5.70
N THR A 33 -13.76 27.09 5.31
CA THR A 33 -14.83 26.21 5.82
C THR A 33 -14.44 25.60 7.18
N LYS A 34 -13.15 25.39 7.44
CA LYS A 34 -12.64 25.01 8.78
C LYS A 34 -12.84 26.11 9.81
N GLU A 35 -12.52 27.37 9.48
CA GLU A 35 -12.68 28.50 10.42
C GLU A 35 -14.14 28.72 10.83
N LYS A 36 -15.11 28.48 9.93
CA LYS A 36 -16.54 28.57 10.27
C LYS A 36 -17.06 27.42 11.15
N ASN A 37 -16.44 26.25 11.09
CA ASN A 37 -16.79 25.11 11.94
C ASN A 37 -16.20 25.22 13.35
N GLU A 38 -15.16 26.04 13.56
CA GLU A 38 -14.61 26.31 14.90
C GLU A 38 -15.38 27.41 15.65
N GLU A 39 -15.96 28.40 14.95
CA GLU A 39 -16.80 29.44 15.58
C GLU A 39 -18.21 28.96 15.95
N VAL A 40 -18.69 27.87 15.34
CA VAL A 40 -19.96 27.23 15.69
C VAL A 40 -19.67 25.84 16.22
N GLY A 41 -19.51 25.73 17.55
CA GLY A 41 -19.23 24.46 18.23
C GLY A 41 -20.32 23.40 18.01
N SER A 42 -20.27 22.67 16.89
CA SER A 42 -21.10 21.50 16.63
C SER A 42 -20.24 20.25 16.45
N ASN A 43 -20.31 19.39 17.46
CA ASN A 43 -19.85 18.00 17.46
C ASN A 43 -20.78 17.13 16.59
N THR A 44 -20.76 17.30 15.27
CA THR A 44 -21.52 16.44 14.34
C THR A 44 -20.68 16.08 13.13
N GLY A 45 -20.55 14.76 12.92
CA GLY A 45 -19.74 14.12 11.89
C GLY A 45 -20.06 14.54 10.46
N GLY A 46 -19.08 14.29 9.58
CA GLY A 46 -19.06 14.69 8.18
C GLY A 46 -20.37 14.38 7.45
N THR A 47 -21.00 15.43 6.94
CA THR A 47 -22.18 15.35 6.08
C THR A 47 -21.72 15.15 4.63
N ASN A 48 -22.24 14.12 3.94
CA ASN A 48 -22.05 13.98 2.51
C ASN A 48 -22.63 15.20 1.79
N TYR A 49 -21.80 15.92 1.03
CA TYR A 49 -22.21 17.13 0.31
C TYR A 49 -22.41 16.79 -1.17
N VAL A 50 -23.65 16.97 -1.65
CA VAL A 50 -23.98 16.84 -3.07
C VAL A 50 -24.05 18.23 -3.68
N ARG A 51 -23.20 18.50 -4.67
CA ARG A 51 -23.23 19.73 -5.46
C ARG A 51 -23.52 19.39 -6.92
N GLU A 52 -24.54 19.99 -7.49
CA GLU A 52 -24.76 19.95 -8.93
C GLU A 52 -24.02 21.14 -9.56
N VAL A 53 -23.13 20.85 -10.52
CA VAL A 53 -22.42 21.84 -11.33
C VAL A 53 -22.86 21.64 -12.77
N THR A 54 -23.17 22.74 -13.45
CA THR A 54 -23.50 22.74 -14.88
C THR A 54 -22.23 23.10 -15.63
N ASP A 55 -21.66 22.12 -16.34
CA ASP A 55 -20.44 22.32 -17.11
C ASP A 55 -20.80 22.70 -18.55
N GLU A 56 -20.22 23.79 -19.04
CA GLU A 56 -20.33 24.22 -20.43
C GLU A 56 -19.18 23.59 -21.23
N SER A 57 -19.49 22.69 -22.15
CA SER A 57 -18.49 22.14 -23.08
C SER A 57 -18.06 23.24 -24.05
N SER A 58 -16.76 23.49 -24.13
CA SER A 58 -16.16 24.44 -25.07
C SER A 58 -16.11 23.85 -26.48
N ASP A 59 -17.25 23.78 -27.15
CA ASP A 59 -17.38 23.73 -28.60
C ASP A 59 -18.75 24.33 -28.97
N GLU A 60 -18.79 25.05 -30.08
CA GLU A 60 -19.90 25.92 -30.50
C GLU A 60 -21.27 25.21 -30.47
N GLU A 61 -22.29 25.95 -30.01
CA GLU A 61 -23.66 25.52 -29.61
C GLU A 61 -23.77 24.79 -28.26
N SER A 62 -23.87 25.60 -27.20
CA SER A 62 -24.21 25.28 -25.81
C SER A 62 -25.13 24.06 -25.61
N GLN A 63 -24.51 22.90 -25.40
CA GLN A 63 -25.15 21.69 -24.88
C GLN A 63 -24.70 21.50 -23.44
N ARG A 64 -25.59 21.79 -22.48
CA ARG A 64 -25.30 21.73 -21.05
C ARG A 64 -25.41 20.30 -20.55
N GLY A 65 -24.29 19.70 -20.14
CA GLY A 65 -24.29 18.49 -19.32
C GLY A 65 -24.46 18.83 -17.85
N VAL A 66 -24.94 17.88 -17.05
CA VAL A 66 -25.02 18.02 -15.59
C VAL A 66 -23.97 17.14 -14.95
N THR A 67 -23.07 17.75 -14.19
CA THR A 67 -22.07 17.06 -13.39
C THR A 67 -22.52 17.08 -11.93
N ARG A 68 -22.75 15.90 -11.36
CA ARG A 68 -23.04 15.73 -9.94
C ARG A 68 -21.75 15.41 -9.23
N LEU A 69 -21.29 16.35 -8.39
CA LEU A 69 -20.17 16.13 -7.49
C LEU A 69 -20.72 15.63 -6.16
N LEU A 70 -20.40 14.39 -5.85
CA LEU A 70 -20.64 13.76 -4.56
C LEU A 70 -19.29 13.74 -3.84
N LEU A 71 -19.11 14.65 -2.88
CA LEU A 71 -18.02 14.51 -1.92
C LEU A 71 -18.44 13.42 -0.94
N THR A 72 -17.74 12.30 -1.02
CA THR A 72 -17.95 11.17 -0.14
C THR A 72 -16.60 10.68 0.36
N ARG A 73 -16.63 9.92 1.45
CA ARG A 73 -15.46 9.19 1.91
C ARG A 73 -15.68 7.74 1.52
N ILE A 74 -14.98 7.28 0.49
CA ILE A 74 -14.94 5.85 0.16
C ILE A 74 -13.85 5.24 1.06
N PRO A 75 -14.11 4.15 1.80
CA PRO A 75 -13.08 3.45 2.57
C PRO A 75 -11.79 3.23 1.74
N PHE A 76 -10.62 3.28 2.38
CA PHE A 76 -9.28 3.33 1.76
C PHE A 76 -8.89 4.61 1.03
N PHE A 77 -9.87 5.29 0.45
CA PHE A 77 -9.69 6.66 0.04
C PHE A 77 -9.97 7.58 1.23
N ARG A 78 -9.21 8.67 1.33
CA ARG A 78 -9.62 9.78 2.19
C ARG A 78 -10.81 10.46 1.50
N GLU A 79 -10.95 11.77 1.60
CA GLU A 79 -12.00 12.46 0.86
C GLU A 79 -11.85 12.17 -0.64
N VAL A 80 -12.94 11.73 -1.28
CA VAL A 80 -13.00 11.50 -2.73
C VAL A 80 -14.18 12.25 -3.30
N ILE A 81 -13.96 12.81 -4.47
CA ILE A 81 -14.98 13.52 -5.23
C ILE A 81 -15.42 12.55 -6.32
N LEU A 82 -16.62 11.98 -6.15
CA LEU A 82 -17.30 11.25 -7.20
C LEU A 82 -17.98 12.27 -8.11
N SER A 83 -17.50 12.39 -9.35
CA SER A 83 -18.06 13.24 -10.37
C SER A 83 -18.86 12.40 -11.36
N SER A 84 -20.18 12.48 -11.32
CA SER A 84 -21.06 11.81 -12.29
C SER A 84 -21.58 12.81 -13.31
N PHE A 85 -21.08 12.73 -14.54
CA PHE A 85 -21.53 13.54 -15.66
C PHE A 85 -22.61 12.80 -16.44
N PHE A 86 -23.71 13.49 -16.73
CA PHE A 86 -24.76 13.02 -17.63
C PHE A 86 -25.10 14.10 -18.65
N CYS A 87 -25.01 13.76 -19.93
CA CYS A 87 -25.55 14.59 -21.00
C CYS A 87 -26.94 14.09 -21.42
N SER A 88 -27.96 14.93 -21.24
CA SER A 88 -29.33 14.61 -21.63
C SER A 88 -29.55 14.51 -23.14
N HIS A 89 -28.60 14.99 -23.95
CA HIS A 89 -28.75 15.05 -25.41
C HIS A 89 -28.09 13.86 -26.11
N CYS A 90 -26.82 13.56 -25.82
CA CYS A 90 -26.11 12.41 -26.41
C CYS A 90 -26.17 11.14 -25.53
N SER A 91 -26.83 11.20 -24.38
CA SER A 91 -26.92 10.11 -23.39
C SER A 91 -25.56 9.61 -22.87
N PHE A 92 -24.49 10.37 -23.11
CA PHE A 92 -23.17 10.08 -22.59
C PHE A 92 -23.20 10.15 -21.06
N LYS A 93 -22.69 9.10 -20.43
CA LYS A 93 -22.55 8.98 -18.98
C LYS A 93 -21.08 8.81 -18.67
N ASN A 94 -20.60 9.56 -17.69
CA ASN A 94 -19.26 9.38 -17.16
C ASN A 94 -19.32 9.42 -15.63
N SER A 95 -18.54 8.58 -14.97
CA SER A 95 -18.38 8.61 -13.52
C SER A 95 -16.90 8.57 -13.22
N GLU A 96 -16.41 9.65 -12.65
CA GLU A 96 -15.00 9.88 -12.35
C GLU A 96 -14.81 9.91 -10.85
N ILE A 97 -13.74 9.26 -10.39
CA ILE A 97 -13.26 9.44 -9.02
C ILE A 97 -12.07 10.37 -9.09
N GLN A 98 -12.16 11.48 -8.38
CA GLN A 98 -11.03 12.33 -8.07
C GLN A 98 -10.65 12.10 -6.61
N SER A 99 -9.43 11.61 -6.43
CA SER A 99 -8.78 11.48 -5.14
C SER A 99 -8.52 12.88 -4.58
N ALA A 100 -9.31 13.35 -3.62
CA ALA A 100 -8.96 14.53 -2.83
C ALA A 100 -8.04 14.16 -1.64
N GLY A 101 -7.71 12.87 -1.49
CA GLY A 101 -6.83 12.35 -0.45
C GLY A 101 -5.34 12.62 -0.70
N GLU A 102 -4.61 12.78 0.40
CA GLU A 102 -3.15 12.78 0.39
C GLU A 102 -2.61 11.47 -0.19
N ILE A 103 -1.55 11.57 -0.99
CA ILE A 103 -0.82 10.43 -1.55
C ILE A 103 -0.38 9.51 -0.40
N GLN A 104 -0.57 8.19 -0.53
CA GLN A 104 -0.24 7.25 0.55
C GLN A 104 1.26 7.22 0.84
N GLN A 105 1.61 6.62 1.98
CA GLN A 105 3.00 6.47 2.43
C GLN A 105 3.83 5.55 1.52
N LYS A 106 3.20 4.48 1.00
CA LYS A 106 3.79 3.50 0.08
C LYS A 106 2.94 3.38 -1.17
N GLY A 107 3.58 2.99 -2.29
CA GLY A 107 2.85 2.53 -3.46
C GLY A 107 2.28 1.14 -3.23
N CYS A 108 1.24 0.76 -3.95
CA CYS A 108 0.62 -0.56 -3.87
C CYS A 108 0.60 -1.26 -5.23
N ARG A 109 0.84 -2.57 -5.22
CA ARG A 109 0.69 -3.45 -6.36
C ARG A 109 -0.24 -4.60 -5.99
N TYR A 110 -1.30 -4.79 -6.76
CA TYR A 110 -2.18 -5.94 -6.65
C TYR A 110 -1.93 -6.89 -7.82
N GLU A 111 -1.92 -8.19 -7.55
CA GLU A 111 -1.95 -9.24 -8.57
C GLU A 111 -3.11 -10.18 -8.27
N LEU A 112 -4.12 -10.17 -9.13
CA LEU A 112 -5.30 -11.02 -9.05
C LEU A 112 -5.22 -12.11 -10.11
N ARG A 113 -5.32 -13.37 -9.70
CA ARG A 113 -5.47 -14.52 -10.59
C ARG A 113 -6.95 -14.83 -10.79
N LEU A 114 -7.43 -14.61 -12.00
CA LEU A 114 -8.80 -14.94 -12.38
C LEU A 114 -8.87 -16.41 -12.82
N LEU A 115 -9.72 -17.17 -12.15
CA LEU A 115 -9.94 -18.60 -12.41
C LEU A 115 -11.34 -18.87 -12.96
N ASN A 116 -12.33 -18.09 -12.49
CA ASN A 116 -13.74 -18.31 -12.76
C ASN A 116 -14.43 -17.01 -13.21
N MET A 117 -15.62 -17.16 -13.79
CA MET A 117 -16.46 -16.01 -14.18
C MET A 117 -16.88 -15.13 -13.00
N SER A 118 -16.94 -15.66 -11.77
CA SER A 118 -17.24 -14.86 -10.58
C SER A 118 -16.14 -13.85 -10.25
N ASP A 119 -14.90 -14.08 -10.68
CA ASP A 119 -13.80 -13.14 -10.39
C ASP A 119 -13.95 -11.84 -11.20
N PHE A 120 -14.72 -11.86 -12.29
CA PHE A 120 -14.98 -10.68 -13.13
C PHE A 120 -15.88 -9.63 -12.46
N SER A 121 -16.73 -10.04 -11.51
CA SER A 121 -17.63 -9.12 -10.80
C SER A 121 -16.94 -8.32 -9.69
N ARG A 122 -15.69 -8.66 -9.36
CA ARG A 122 -14.93 -7.94 -8.32
C ARG A 122 -14.80 -6.48 -8.65
N GLN A 123 -15.11 -5.64 -7.67
CA GLN A 123 -14.92 -4.21 -7.77
C GLN A 123 -13.43 -3.87 -7.83
N VAL A 124 -13.11 -2.92 -8.69
CA VAL A 124 -11.78 -2.39 -8.93
C VAL A 124 -11.88 -0.87 -8.87
N VAL A 125 -11.09 -0.28 -7.96
CA VAL A 125 -10.83 1.15 -7.95
C VAL A 125 -9.50 1.36 -8.63
N LYS A 126 -9.53 1.97 -9.81
CA LYS A 126 -8.34 2.40 -10.53
C LYS A 126 -8.12 3.88 -10.22
N SER A 127 -7.00 4.23 -9.59
CA SER A 127 -6.61 5.64 -9.43
C SER A 127 -6.11 6.25 -10.76
N ASP A 128 -5.91 7.55 -10.77
CA ASP A 128 -5.37 8.29 -11.90
C ASP A 128 -3.90 7.96 -12.19
N THR A 129 -3.12 7.69 -11.15
CA THR A 129 -1.70 7.33 -11.23
C THR A 129 -1.44 5.85 -11.48
N CYS A 130 -2.51 5.04 -11.56
CA CYS A 130 -2.42 3.60 -11.65
C CYS A 130 -2.23 3.07 -13.08
N THR A 131 -1.30 2.14 -13.21
CA THR A 131 -1.11 1.29 -14.41
C THR A 131 -1.79 -0.05 -14.21
N VAL A 132 -2.57 -0.50 -15.19
CA VAL A 132 -3.25 -1.81 -15.16
C VAL A 132 -2.68 -2.70 -16.26
N LYS A 133 -2.36 -3.96 -15.96
CA LYS A 133 -1.81 -4.92 -16.92
C LYS A 133 -2.59 -6.23 -16.91
N PHE A 134 -3.05 -6.65 -18.09
CA PHE A 134 -3.53 -8.01 -18.33
C PHE A 134 -2.37 -8.85 -18.85
N ILE A 135 -1.79 -9.69 -17.99
CA ILE A 135 -0.47 -10.29 -18.21
C ILE A 135 -0.47 -11.20 -19.44
N GLU A 136 -1.44 -12.11 -19.53
CA GLU A 136 -1.52 -13.11 -20.62
C GLU A 136 -2.04 -12.51 -21.93
N LEU A 137 -2.67 -11.34 -21.89
CA LEU A 137 -3.10 -10.59 -23.09
C LEU A 137 -2.02 -9.59 -23.56
N ASP A 138 -0.99 -9.38 -22.74
CA ASP A 138 0.07 -8.38 -22.91
C ASP A 138 -0.47 -6.97 -23.24
N ILE A 139 -1.56 -6.59 -22.56
CA ILE A 139 -2.13 -5.25 -22.62
C ILE A 139 -1.75 -4.51 -21.35
N GLU A 140 -1.21 -3.30 -21.54
CA GLU A 140 -0.94 -2.35 -20.47
C GLU A 140 -1.75 -1.08 -20.69
N ILE A 141 -2.52 -0.70 -19.68
CA ILE A 141 -3.32 0.51 -19.62
C ILE A 141 -2.51 1.52 -18.80
N PRO A 142 -2.03 2.61 -19.40
CA PRO A 142 -1.21 3.59 -18.72
C PRO A 142 -2.01 4.38 -17.66
N PRO A 143 -1.32 5.14 -16.78
CA PRO A 143 -1.95 6.12 -15.91
C PRO A 143 -2.87 7.05 -16.70
N GLY A 144 -4.00 7.41 -16.11
CA GLY A 144 -5.07 8.10 -16.81
C GLY A 144 -6.13 8.58 -15.84
N ARG A 145 -7.41 8.49 -16.20
CA ARG A 145 -8.48 8.90 -15.29
C ARG A 145 -8.76 7.84 -14.23
N GLY A 146 -9.16 8.29 -13.05
CA GLY A 146 -9.62 7.44 -11.96
C GLY A 146 -11.03 6.89 -12.22
N GLN A 147 -11.25 5.60 -11.94
CA GLN A 147 -12.49 4.90 -12.28
C GLN A 147 -12.85 3.88 -11.18
N LEU A 148 -14.14 3.80 -10.84
CA LEU A 148 -14.73 2.68 -10.10
C LEU A 148 -15.45 1.79 -11.11
N THR A 149 -14.95 0.58 -11.26
CA THR A 149 -15.48 -0.40 -12.21
C THR A 149 -15.32 -1.80 -11.62
N ASN A 150 -15.65 -2.84 -12.38
CA ASN A 150 -15.26 -4.21 -12.06
C ASN A 150 -14.21 -4.72 -13.06
N VAL A 151 -13.64 -5.89 -12.81
CA VAL A 151 -12.63 -6.47 -13.71
C VAL A 151 -13.17 -6.65 -15.14
N GLU A 152 -14.44 -7.05 -15.28
CA GLU A 152 -15.11 -7.19 -16.57
C GLU A 152 -15.17 -5.88 -17.35
N GLY A 153 -15.64 -4.82 -16.68
CA GLY A 153 -15.83 -3.50 -17.25
C GLY A 153 -14.50 -2.89 -17.67
N LEU A 154 -13.44 -3.10 -16.87
CA LEU A 154 -12.10 -2.65 -17.21
C LEU A 154 -11.58 -3.31 -18.50
N LEU A 155 -11.74 -4.63 -18.64
CA LEU A 155 -11.32 -5.35 -19.85
C LEU A 155 -12.18 -4.94 -21.05
N ARG A 156 -13.50 -4.89 -20.89
CA ARG A 156 -14.44 -4.54 -21.96
C ARG A 156 -14.19 -3.15 -22.52
N MET A 157 -14.09 -2.16 -21.66
CA MET A 157 -13.80 -0.78 -22.06
C MET A 157 -12.49 -0.68 -22.84
N THR A 158 -11.45 -1.40 -22.39
CA THR A 158 -10.15 -1.43 -23.07
C THR A 158 -10.25 -2.03 -24.48
N LEU A 159 -11.06 -3.09 -24.65
CA LEU A 159 -11.28 -3.71 -25.96
C LEU A 159 -12.09 -2.80 -26.90
N GLU A 160 -13.14 -2.15 -26.38
CA GLU A 160 -13.96 -1.20 -27.13
C GLU A 160 -13.13 0.01 -27.61
N ASP A 161 -12.26 0.56 -26.75
CA ASP A 161 -11.34 1.65 -27.09
C ASP A 161 -10.33 1.24 -28.19
N LEU A 162 -9.84 -0.01 -28.14
CA LEU A 162 -8.95 -0.55 -29.17
C LEU A 162 -9.68 -0.76 -30.50
N GLU A 163 -10.94 -1.18 -30.46
CA GLU A 163 -11.78 -1.43 -31.63
C GLU A 163 -12.19 -0.13 -32.35
N LEU A 164 -12.48 0.94 -31.59
CA LEU A 164 -12.90 2.24 -32.12
C LEU A 164 -11.93 2.78 -33.18
N LYS A 165 -10.62 2.60 -32.98
CA LYS A 165 -9.55 3.08 -33.87
C LYS A 165 -9.17 2.10 -34.99
N GLN A 166 -9.79 0.92 -35.07
CA GLN A 166 -9.47 -0.09 -36.08
C GLN A 166 -9.83 0.31 -37.53
N PRO A 167 -10.92 1.04 -37.82
CA PRO A 167 -11.22 1.47 -39.19
C PRO A 167 -10.09 2.33 -39.80
N GLU A 168 -9.59 3.31 -39.05
CA GLU A 168 -8.49 4.18 -39.47
C GLU A 168 -7.17 3.40 -39.65
N ARG A 169 -6.85 2.51 -38.70
CA ARG A 169 -5.65 1.66 -38.76
C ARG A 169 -5.66 0.70 -39.96
N LYS A 170 -6.84 0.27 -40.41
CA LYS A 170 -6.97 -0.61 -41.58
C LYS A 170 -6.49 0.08 -42.86
N GLU A 171 -6.69 1.39 -42.97
CA GLU A 171 -6.29 2.18 -44.13
C GLU A 171 -4.84 2.64 -44.04
N GLN A 172 -4.39 3.10 -42.86
CA GLN A 172 -3.05 3.65 -42.68
C GLN A 172 -1.97 2.59 -42.44
N THR A 173 -2.29 1.52 -41.71
CA THR A 173 -1.28 0.51 -41.29
C THR A 173 -1.88 -0.89 -41.14
N PRO A 174 -2.06 -1.62 -42.25
CA PRO A 174 -2.72 -2.94 -42.27
C PRO A 174 -2.05 -4.01 -41.39
N GLU A 175 -0.74 -3.94 -41.20
CA GLU A 175 0.02 -4.89 -40.37
C GLU A 175 -0.33 -4.77 -38.87
N ILE A 176 -0.44 -3.53 -38.36
CA ILE A 176 -0.80 -3.25 -36.96
C ILE A 176 -2.27 -3.64 -36.73
N TRP A 177 -3.14 -3.33 -37.69
CA TRP A 177 -4.55 -3.70 -37.63
C TRP A 177 -4.76 -5.21 -37.42
N ALA A 178 -3.99 -6.05 -38.12
CA ALA A 178 -4.10 -7.50 -38.02
C ALA A 178 -3.71 -8.02 -36.62
N LYS A 179 -2.63 -7.48 -36.05
CA LYS A 179 -2.18 -7.83 -34.69
C LYS A 179 -3.18 -7.39 -33.62
N ILE A 180 -3.71 -6.18 -33.72
CA ILE A 180 -4.70 -5.66 -32.77
C ILE A 180 -6.01 -6.45 -32.88
N ARG A 181 -6.42 -6.85 -34.08
CA ARG A 181 -7.60 -7.69 -34.26
C ARG A 181 -7.45 -9.06 -33.58
N GLU A 182 -6.28 -9.69 -33.70
CA GLU A 182 -6.03 -10.96 -33.02
C GLU A 182 -6.10 -10.80 -31.50
N LEU A 183 -5.55 -9.70 -30.98
CA LEU A 183 -5.57 -9.36 -29.56
C LEU A 183 -7.01 -9.08 -29.07
N ILE A 184 -7.80 -8.31 -29.82
CA ILE A 184 -9.23 -8.07 -29.51
C ILE A 184 -9.99 -9.40 -29.46
N ALA A 185 -9.75 -10.29 -30.43
CA ALA A 185 -10.39 -11.61 -30.45
C ALA A 185 -9.99 -12.49 -29.25
N LYS A 186 -8.74 -12.39 -28.78
CA LYS A 186 -8.31 -13.06 -27.53
C LYS A 186 -8.98 -12.44 -26.31
N GLY A 187 -9.12 -11.13 -26.25
CA GLY A 187 -9.79 -10.42 -25.16
C GLY A 187 -11.27 -10.82 -25.02
N TYR A 188 -12.02 -10.90 -26.12
CA TYR A 188 -13.39 -11.38 -26.08
C TYR A 188 -13.49 -12.86 -25.65
N LYS A 189 -12.55 -13.72 -26.05
CA LYS A 189 -12.49 -15.10 -25.55
C LYS A 189 -12.24 -15.17 -24.04
N MET A 190 -11.48 -14.23 -23.48
CA MET A 190 -11.32 -14.11 -22.03
C MET A 190 -12.63 -13.68 -21.35
N LEU A 191 -13.35 -12.72 -21.92
CA LEU A 191 -14.68 -12.29 -21.42
C LEU A 191 -15.73 -13.41 -21.49
N ASP A 192 -15.67 -14.28 -22.51
CA ASP A 192 -16.55 -15.45 -22.64
C ASP A 192 -16.15 -16.60 -21.70
N GLY A 193 -15.07 -16.45 -20.93
CA GLY A 193 -14.57 -17.47 -20.01
C GLY A 193 -13.86 -18.65 -20.67
N ALA A 194 -13.50 -18.55 -21.95
CA ALA A 194 -12.85 -19.61 -22.71
C ALA A 194 -11.31 -19.61 -22.56
N SER A 195 -10.73 -18.67 -21.80
CA SER A 195 -9.28 -18.45 -21.72
C SER A 195 -8.76 -18.27 -20.29
N PHE A 196 -9.39 -18.93 -19.32
CA PHE A 196 -8.85 -19.06 -17.96
C PHE A 196 -7.69 -20.08 -17.90
N PRO A 197 -6.77 -19.94 -16.93
CA PRO A 197 -6.61 -18.82 -15.99
C PRO A 197 -5.80 -17.67 -16.59
N PHE A 198 -6.02 -16.45 -16.10
CA PHE A 198 -5.19 -15.28 -16.44
C PHE A 198 -5.08 -14.33 -15.26
N ARG A 199 -4.21 -13.33 -15.35
CA ARG A 199 -3.82 -12.45 -14.27
C ARG A 199 -4.01 -10.99 -14.63
N LEU A 200 -4.60 -10.28 -13.67
CA LEU A 200 -4.72 -8.84 -13.66
C LEU A 200 -3.73 -8.28 -12.64
N ALA A 201 -2.82 -7.41 -13.09
CA ALA A 201 -1.93 -6.67 -12.21
C ALA A 201 -2.31 -5.18 -12.21
N ILE A 202 -2.41 -4.59 -11.03
CA ILE A 202 -2.67 -3.17 -10.83
C ILE A 202 -1.47 -2.61 -10.06
N ASN A 203 -0.81 -1.61 -10.61
CA ASN A 203 0.35 -0.97 -9.99
C ASN A 203 0.08 0.51 -9.82
N ASP A 204 -0.06 0.96 -8.58
CA ASP A 204 -0.33 2.35 -8.25
C ASP A 204 0.75 2.94 -7.33
N PRO A 205 1.61 3.81 -7.87
CA PRO A 205 2.59 4.56 -7.08
C PRO A 205 1.96 5.43 -5.97
N ALA A 206 0.72 5.91 -6.15
CA ALA A 206 0.05 6.71 -5.13
C ALA A 206 -0.54 5.90 -3.97
N GLY A 207 -0.62 4.57 -4.11
CA GLY A 207 -1.15 3.65 -3.11
C GLY A 207 -2.68 3.66 -2.96
N ASN A 208 -3.39 4.23 -3.93
CA ASN A 208 -4.80 4.54 -3.85
C ASN A 208 -5.68 3.54 -4.61
N SER A 209 -5.15 2.77 -5.56
CA SER A 209 -5.90 1.71 -6.23
C SER A 209 -6.25 0.54 -5.31
N TRP A 210 -7.34 -0.16 -5.63
CA TRP A 210 -7.85 -1.27 -4.82
C TRP A 210 -8.58 -2.32 -5.66
N ILE A 211 -8.51 -3.58 -5.24
CA ILE A 211 -9.27 -4.71 -5.80
C ILE A 211 -10.03 -5.38 -4.65
N GLU A 212 -11.30 -5.67 -4.87
CA GLU A 212 -12.15 -6.36 -3.92
C GLU A 212 -11.61 -7.77 -3.56
N PRO A 213 -11.28 -8.01 -2.27
CA PRO A 213 -10.94 -9.33 -1.79
C PRO A 213 -12.20 -10.20 -1.67
N ASP A 214 -12.10 -11.48 -2.03
CA ASP A 214 -13.17 -12.46 -1.83
C ASP A 214 -12.79 -13.41 -0.70
N HIS A 215 -13.69 -13.64 0.25
CA HIS A 215 -13.46 -14.51 1.41
C HIS A 215 -13.27 -15.99 1.04
N ASN A 216 -13.69 -16.39 -0.18
CA ASN A 216 -13.47 -17.73 -0.70
C ASN A 216 -12.12 -17.86 -1.41
N ASP A 217 -11.31 -16.80 -1.44
CA ASP A 217 -9.99 -16.85 -2.05
C ASP A 217 -9.04 -17.72 -1.23
N GLY A 218 -8.49 -18.75 -1.89
CA GLY A 218 -7.34 -19.46 -1.37
C GLY A 218 -6.07 -18.61 -1.40
N VAL A 219 -5.05 -19.04 -0.66
CA VAL A 219 -3.73 -18.41 -0.63
C VAL A 219 -3.20 -18.21 -2.05
N GLY A 220 -2.77 -16.99 -2.37
CA GLY A 220 -2.14 -16.64 -3.65
C GLY A 220 -3.09 -16.28 -4.80
N LYS A 221 -4.41 -16.22 -4.57
CA LYS A 221 -5.36 -15.76 -5.61
C LYS A 221 -5.37 -14.25 -5.78
N LEU A 222 -5.38 -13.50 -4.68
CA LEU A 222 -5.15 -12.05 -4.66
C LEU A 222 -3.91 -11.78 -3.82
N LEU A 223 -2.90 -11.15 -4.42
CA LEU A 223 -1.67 -10.77 -3.76
C LEU A 223 -1.59 -9.23 -3.72
N LYS A 224 -1.30 -8.68 -2.55
CA LYS A 224 -1.03 -7.25 -2.36
C LYS A 224 0.43 -7.08 -1.93
N PHE A 225 1.17 -6.25 -2.66
CA PHE A 225 2.53 -5.86 -2.34
C PHE A 225 2.57 -4.35 -2.14
N GLU A 226 3.18 -3.90 -1.07
CA GLU A 226 3.46 -2.48 -0.85
C GLU A 226 4.94 -2.21 -1.12
N PHE A 227 5.25 -1.15 -1.85
CA PHE A 227 6.61 -0.81 -2.23
C PHE A 227 6.95 0.65 -1.92
N ALA A 228 8.23 0.90 -1.67
CA ALA A 228 8.76 2.26 -1.59
C ALA A 228 8.83 2.86 -3.01
N ARG A 229 8.35 4.09 -3.17
CA ARG A 229 8.33 4.78 -4.47
C ARG A 229 9.75 5.06 -4.93
N THR A 230 9.96 4.96 -6.25
CA THR A 230 11.19 5.45 -6.87
C THR A 230 11.20 6.99 -6.91
N VAL A 231 12.38 7.57 -7.17
CA VAL A 231 12.52 9.03 -7.34
C VAL A 231 11.64 9.53 -8.49
N GLU A 232 11.65 8.83 -9.62
CA GLU A 232 10.81 9.14 -10.80
C GLU A 232 9.30 9.10 -10.46
N GLN A 233 8.87 8.12 -9.66
CA GLN A 233 7.49 8.04 -9.20
C GLN A 233 7.14 9.20 -8.25
N ASN A 234 8.07 9.61 -7.39
CA ASN A 234 7.86 10.77 -6.53
C ASN A 234 7.77 12.07 -7.33
N GLU A 235 8.61 12.26 -8.34
CA GLU A 235 8.53 13.40 -9.25
C GLU A 235 7.19 13.44 -10.00
N MET A 236 6.75 12.30 -10.56
CA MET A 236 5.45 12.18 -11.23
C MET A 236 4.28 12.55 -10.32
N LEU A 237 4.38 12.24 -9.03
CA LEU A 237 3.36 12.54 -8.03
C LEU A 237 3.49 13.97 -7.45
N GLY A 238 4.41 14.79 -7.95
CA GLY A 238 4.67 16.13 -7.42
C GLY A 238 5.30 16.14 -6.02
N LEU A 239 5.80 14.99 -5.56
CA LEU A 239 6.59 14.83 -4.33
C LEU A 239 8.07 15.17 -4.56
N GLY A 240 8.52 15.10 -5.82
CA GLY A 240 9.85 15.49 -6.28
C GLY A 240 9.99 17.01 -6.35
N GLY A 241 10.47 17.59 -5.25
CA GLY A 241 10.74 19.02 -5.12
C GLY A 241 11.65 19.28 -3.93
N GLY A 242 12.65 18.43 -3.74
CA GLY A 242 13.77 18.73 -2.86
C GLY A 242 14.91 19.25 -3.73
N ASN A 243 15.17 20.56 -3.65
CA ASN A 243 16.34 21.17 -4.25
C ASN A 243 17.60 20.33 -3.99
N GLU A 244 18.53 20.33 -4.94
CA GLU A 244 19.96 20.04 -4.74
C GLU A 244 20.61 21.04 -3.75
N GLU A 245 19.99 21.29 -2.60
CA GLU A 245 20.57 22.10 -1.53
C GLU A 245 21.28 21.18 -0.54
N ASP A 246 22.58 21.04 -0.81
CA ASP A 246 23.69 20.68 0.09
C ASP A 246 23.45 19.55 1.12
N PRO A 247 24.13 18.40 0.98
CA PRO A 247 24.24 17.38 2.02
C PRO A 247 24.96 17.83 3.32
N LEU A 248 25.21 19.13 3.55
CA LEU A 248 26.21 19.60 4.52
C LEU A 248 25.81 20.77 5.42
N ASN A 249 24.55 21.24 5.42
CA ASN A 249 24.08 22.17 6.45
C ASN A 249 23.18 21.47 7.47
N ALA A 250 23.70 20.39 8.05
CA ALA A 250 23.20 19.94 9.34
C ALA A 250 23.49 21.05 10.37
N ASP A 251 22.43 21.56 10.97
CA ASP A 251 22.52 22.29 12.23
C ASP A 251 23.37 21.44 13.19
N ARG A 252 24.57 21.93 13.51
CA ARG A 252 25.57 21.27 14.38
C ARG A 252 25.06 21.06 15.82
N ASN A 253 23.80 21.38 16.09
CA ASN A 253 23.12 21.19 17.36
C ASN A 253 22.16 20.01 17.41
N GLN A 254 22.08 19.16 16.37
CA GLN A 254 21.37 17.90 16.51
C GLN A 254 22.18 17.00 17.46
N LYS A 255 21.67 16.81 18.69
CA LYS A 255 22.23 15.88 19.67
C LYS A 255 22.27 14.49 19.05
N LEU A 256 23.41 14.14 18.45
CA LEU A 256 23.81 12.76 18.29
C LEU A 256 23.90 12.23 19.73
N GLY A 257 23.16 11.16 20.04
CA GLY A 257 23.23 10.54 21.36
C GLY A 257 24.69 10.36 21.78
N SER A 258 24.99 10.60 23.05
CA SER A 258 26.37 10.51 23.52
C SER A 258 26.80 9.05 23.37
N LEU A 259 27.86 8.78 22.61
CA LEU A 259 28.48 7.46 22.67
C LEU A 259 29.24 7.33 24.00
N THR A 260 29.48 6.09 24.45
CA THR A 260 30.39 5.85 25.58
C THR A 260 31.83 6.29 25.23
N GLU A 261 32.72 6.35 26.22
CA GLU A 261 34.15 6.61 26.00
C GLU A 261 34.82 5.63 25.02
N ASN A 262 34.19 4.47 24.77
CA ASN A 262 34.64 3.43 23.83
C ASN A 262 33.93 3.48 22.46
N ASN A 263 33.15 4.53 22.15
CA ASN A 263 32.26 4.63 20.98
C ASN A 263 31.13 3.58 20.93
N ASP A 264 30.77 2.97 22.05
CA ASP A 264 29.61 2.08 22.10
C ASP A 264 28.31 2.88 22.22
N ILE A 265 27.24 2.34 21.65
CA ILE A 265 25.91 2.90 21.73
C ILE A 265 25.36 2.63 23.13
N ILE A 266 25.10 3.69 23.89
CA ILE A 266 24.42 3.67 25.19
C ILE A 266 22.99 3.13 25.03
N PRO A 267 22.62 2.04 25.73
CA PRO A 267 21.24 1.54 25.76
C PRO A 267 20.27 2.59 26.30
N ASP A 268 19.01 2.54 25.86
CA ASP A 268 17.93 3.43 26.25
C ASP A 268 18.07 4.93 25.89
N GLU A 269 19.15 5.32 25.22
CA GLU A 269 19.28 6.65 24.62
C GLU A 269 18.65 6.70 23.22
N VAL A 270 18.05 7.83 22.86
CA VAL A 270 17.47 8.06 21.54
C VAL A 270 18.52 8.73 20.66
N TYR A 271 19.01 7.99 19.67
CA TYR A 271 19.87 8.47 18.62
C TYR A 271 19.02 9.05 17.50
N SER A 272 19.46 10.15 16.92
CA SER A 272 18.79 10.77 15.78
C SER A 272 19.76 10.80 14.63
N PHE A 273 19.41 10.15 13.51
CA PHE A 273 20.25 10.11 12.33
C PHE A 273 19.55 10.80 11.16
N PRO A 274 20.28 11.61 10.39
CA PRO A 274 19.79 12.11 9.12
C PRO A 274 19.53 10.93 8.17
N ALA A 275 18.35 10.87 7.59
CA ALA A 275 17.93 9.82 6.67
C ALA A 275 17.15 10.43 5.50
N THR A 276 16.88 9.57 4.50
CA THR A 276 16.03 9.92 3.37
C THR A 276 14.68 9.26 3.55
N CYS A 277 13.60 10.04 3.44
CA CYS A 277 12.24 9.55 3.62
C CYS A 277 11.90 8.49 2.55
N PRO A 278 11.52 7.26 2.92
CA PRO A 278 11.12 6.23 1.95
C PRO A 278 9.88 6.62 1.13
N GLY A 279 9.06 7.52 1.69
CA GLY A 279 7.85 8.02 1.04
C GLY A 279 8.15 9.00 -0.09
N CYS A 280 8.79 10.13 0.22
CA CYS A 280 8.97 11.24 -0.73
C CYS A 280 10.42 11.50 -1.12
N THR A 281 11.37 10.68 -0.64
CA THR A 281 12.82 10.82 -0.90
C THR A 281 13.45 12.14 -0.45
N LYS A 282 12.72 12.96 0.32
CA LYS A 282 13.26 14.16 0.96
C LYS A 282 13.98 13.81 2.26
N TYR A 283 14.84 14.72 2.71
CA TYR A 283 15.48 14.62 4.02
C TYR A 283 14.44 14.45 5.13
N CYS A 284 14.69 13.50 6.04
CA CYS A 284 13.96 13.36 7.29
C CYS A 284 14.90 12.84 8.39
N VAL A 285 14.44 12.86 9.63
CA VAL A 285 15.20 12.32 10.76
C VAL A 285 14.60 10.96 11.12
N THR A 286 15.47 9.96 11.26
CA THR A 286 15.10 8.67 11.85
C THR A 286 15.63 8.63 13.28
N HIS A 287 14.72 8.46 14.22
CA HIS A 287 15.03 8.23 15.63
C HIS A 287 15.24 6.73 15.85
N MET A 288 16.40 6.38 16.40
CA MET A 288 16.75 5.03 16.77
C MET A 288 16.89 4.94 18.29
N LYS A 289 16.22 3.97 18.90
CA LYS A 289 16.41 3.63 20.30
C LYS A 289 16.81 2.17 20.41
N MET A 290 17.96 1.90 21.04
CA MET A 290 18.32 0.55 21.45
C MET A 290 17.68 0.25 22.80
N VAL A 291 16.81 -0.76 22.83
CA VAL A 291 16.07 -1.21 24.01
C VAL A 291 16.60 -2.58 24.39
N GLU A 292 17.09 -2.70 25.62
CA GLU A 292 17.45 -3.98 26.21
C GLU A 292 16.26 -4.51 27.02
N ILE A 293 15.59 -5.52 26.50
CA ILE A 293 14.48 -6.17 27.19
C ILE A 293 15.07 -7.25 28.11
N PRO A 294 14.85 -7.21 29.43
CA PRO A 294 15.38 -8.24 30.34
C PRO A 294 15.01 -9.65 29.89
N HIS A 295 16.00 -10.54 29.87
CA HIS A 295 15.85 -11.93 29.41
C HIS A 295 15.43 -12.09 27.94
N PHE A 296 15.66 -11.06 27.12
CA PHE A 296 15.43 -11.10 25.68
C PHE A 296 16.56 -10.40 24.92
N LYS A 297 16.73 -10.74 23.63
CA LYS A 297 17.80 -10.17 22.80
C LYS A 297 17.62 -8.66 22.62
N GLN A 298 18.73 -7.98 22.31
CA GLN A 298 18.73 -6.54 22.08
C GLN A 298 17.78 -6.18 20.93
N VAL A 299 16.98 -5.13 21.12
CA VAL A 299 16.01 -4.68 20.12
C VAL A 299 16.32 -3.25 19.72
N VAL A 300 16.26 -2.95 18.42
CA VAL A 300 16.42 -1.62 17.87
C VAL A 300 15.06 -1.14 17.35
N ILE A 301 14.55 -0.06 17.95
CA ILE A 301 13.33 0.60 17.49
C ILE A 301 13.73 1.78 16.62
N MET A 302 13.29 1.80 15.37
CA MET A 302 13.52 2.87 14.41
C MET A 302 12.20 3.56 14.11
N SER A 303 12.09 4.84 14.47
CA SER A 303 10.92 5.67 14.18
C SER A 303 11.30 6.77 13.19
N THR A 304 10.65 6.80 12.03
CA THR A 304 10.84 7.86 11.04
C THR A 304 9.56 8.64 10.90
N VAL A 305 9.62 9.96 11.08
CA VAL A 305 8.50 10.87 10.80
C VAL A 305 8.98 11.91 9.80
N CYS A 306 8.32 11.99 8.65
CA CYS A 306 8.63 12.95 7.62
C CYS A 306 7.66 14.14 7.68
N ASP A 307 8.18 15.32 7.98
CA ASP A 307 7.38 16.55 8.06
C ASP A 307 6.88 17.04 6.69
N GLN A 308 7.45 16.51 5.60
CA GLN A 308 7.15 16.96 4.23
C GLN A 308 5.96 16.22 3.60
N CYS A 309 5.86 14.90 3.79
CA CYS A 309 4.78 14.08 3.22
C CYS A 309 3.96 13.32 4.26
N GLY A 310 4.25 13.50 5.56
CA GLY A 310 3.55 12.78 6.62
C GLY A 310 3.87 11.29 6.73
N TYR A 311 4.93 10.82 6.05
CA TYR A 311 5.39 9.43 6.21
C TYR A 311 5.74 9.15 7.67
N ARG A 312 5.19 8.07 8.23
CA ARG A 312 5.45 7.61 9.59
C ARG A 312 5.75 6.11 9.53
N SER A 313 6.91 5.71 10.05
CA SER A 313 7.22 4.30 10.26
C SER A 313 7.73 4.09 11.67
N ASN A 314 7.33 2.97 12.27
CA ASN A 314 7.87 2.45 13.53
C ASN A 314 8.33 1.03 13.25
N GLU A 315 9.59 0.85 12.91
CA GLU A 315 10.17 -0.46 12.63
C GLU A 315 10.85 -0.99 13.89
N VAL A 316 10.63 -2.26 14.18
CA VAL A 316 11.31 -2.93 15.29
C VAL A 316 12.17 -4.04 14.71
N LYS A 317 13.48 -3.95 14.94
CA LYS A 317 14.47 -4.93 14.49
C LYS A 317 15.11 -5.59 15.69
N THR A 318 15.19 -6.91 15.67
CA THR A 318 15.93 -7.65 16.68
C THR A 318 17.39 -7.76 16.27
N GLY A 319 18.29 -7.37 17.17
CA GLY A 319 19.72 -7.59 17.03
C GLY A 319 20.13 -8.96 17.58
N GLY A 320 21.39 -9.33 17.35
CA GLY A 320 21.98 -10.57 17.82
C GLY A 320 22.02 -11.68 16.77
N GLU A 321 22.50 -12.85 17.19
CA GLU A 321 22.57 -14.04 16.33
C GLU A 321 21.18 -14.59 16.03
N ILE A 322 21.03 -15.23 14.86
CA ILE A 322 19.84 -16.00 14.53
C ILE A 322 19.94 -17.32 15.31
N PRO A 323 19.00 -17.64 16.21
CA PRO A 323 19.06 -18.88 16.97
C PRO A 323 18.98 -20.12 16.08
N GLU A 324 19.43 -21.28 16.52
CA GLU A 324 19.32 -22.51 15.73
C GLU A 324 17.87 -23.00 15.54
N LYS A 325 16.97 -22.62 16.45
CA LYS A 325 15.57 -23.08 16.47
C LYS A 325 14.57 -21.95 16.36
N GLY A 326 13.40 -22.28 15.81
CA GLY A 326 12.22 -21.44 15.90
C GLY A 326 11.61 -21.48 17.30
N LYS A 327 10.75 -20.51 17.61
CA LYS A 327 10.10 -20.39 18.91
C LYS A 327 8.60 -20.23 18.75
N LYS A 328 7.84 -21.02 19.52
CA LYS A 328 6.39 -20.91 19.66
C LYS A 328 6.05 -20.45 21.08
N ILE A 329 5.39 -19.30 21.18
CA ILE A 329 4.96 -18.71 22.46
C ILE A 329 3.43 -18.77 22.50
N THR A 330 2.88 -19.46 23.49
CA THR A 330 1.44 -19.54 23.74
C THR A 330 1.12 -18.77 25.01
N LEU A 331 0.40 -17.65 24.89
CA LEU A 331 -0.09 -16.84 26.01
C LEU A 331 -1.59 -17.08 26.19
N LYS A 332 -2.00 -17.49 27.39
CA LYS A 332 -3.41 -17.54 27.80
C LYS A 332 -3.79 -16.21 28.42
N VAL A 333 -4.71 -15.48 27.80
CA VAL A 333 -5.18 -14.19 28.28
C VAL A 333 -6.43 -14.41 29.13
N MET A 334 -6.30 -14.23 30.44
CA MET A 334 -7.37 -14.55 31.39
C MET A 334 -8.01 -13.30 32.00
N ASN A 335 -7.27 -12.20 32.08
CA ASN A 335 -7.68 -10.97 32.76
C ASN A 335 -7.01 -9.72 32.12
N SER A 336 -7.38 -8.54 32.60
CA SER A 336 -6.82 -7.27 32.13
C SER A 336 -5.32 -7.11 32.39
N THR A 337 -4.76 -7.79 33.39
CA THR A 337 -3.31 -7.80 33.63
C THR A 337 -2.59 -8.51 32.49
N ASP A 338 -3.15 -9.61 31.98
CA ASP A 338 -2.59 -10.31 30.82
C ASP A 338 -2.71 -9.47 29.53
N LEU A 339 -3.77 -8.67 29.38
CA LEU A 339 -3.93 -7.72 28.27
C LEU A 339 -2.89 -6.59 28.29
N ALA A 340 -2.44 -6.18 29.47
CA ALA A 340 -1.45 -5.12 29.66
C ALA A 340 0.00 -5.58 29.47
N ARG A 341 0.26 -6.88 29.24
CA ARG A 341 1.62 -7.42 29.04
C ARG A 341 2.28 -6.81 27.82
N ASP A 342 3.55 -6.45 27.97
CA ASP A 342 4.38 -6.06 26.83
C ASP A 342 4.58 -7.26 25.89
N ILE A 343 4.34 -7.03 24.61
CA ILE A 343 4.48 -8.01 23.53
C ILE A 343 5.31 -7.41 22.40
N LEU A 344 6.33 -8.16 21.97
CA LEU A 344 7.06 -7.91 20.76
C LEU A 344 6.65 -8.95 19.73
N LYS A 345 5.93 -8.54 18.69
CA LYS A 345 5.67 -9.37 17.52
C LYS A 345 6.72 -9.04 16.47
N ALA A 346 7.56 -10.01 16.10
CA ALA A 346 8.49 -9.83 14.98
C ALA A 346 7.76 -9.84 13.63
N GLU A 347 8.44 -9.33 12.60
CA GLU A 347 7.95 -9.38 11.21
C GLU A 347 7.81 -10.81 10.71
N SER A 348 8.78 -11.67 11.02
CA SER A 348 8.79 -13.11 10.70
C SER A 348 7.75 -13.94 11.48
N CYS A 349 7.09 -13.35 12.46
CA CYS A 349 6.19 -14.09 13.35
C CYS A 349 4.76 -14.15 12.81
N ALA A 350 4.20 -15.37 12.80
CA ALA A 350 2.76 -15.60 12.62
C ALA A 350 2.04 -15.44 13.97
N LEU A 351 0.87 -14.81 13.97
CA LEU A 351 0.00 -14.67 15.13
C LEU A 351 -1.30 -15.45 14.88
N GLU A 352 -1.69 -16.30 15.81
CA GLU A 352 -2.95 -17.04 15.77
C GLU A 352 -3.71 -16.88 17.09
N CYS A 353 -5.02 -16.67 16.98
CA CYS A 353 -5.96 -16.73 18.10
C CYS A 353 -7.13 -17.64 17.70
N PRO A 354 -7.08 -18.93 18.08
CA PRO A 354 -8.07 -19.93 17.67
C PRO A 354 -9.49 -19.57 18.11
N GLU A 355 -9.66 -19.03 19.32
CA GLU A 355 -10.96 -18.71 19.88
C GLU A 355 -11.65 -17.53 19.16
N LEU A 356 -10.87 -16.61 18.57
CA LEU A 356 -11.34 -15.50 17.76
C LEU A 356 -11.37 -15.82 16.26
N ASN A 357 -10.98 -17.03 15.85
CA ASN A 357 -10.75 -17.40 14.45
C ASN A 357 -9.85 -16.41 13.70
N LEU A 358 -8.87 -15.83 14.40
CA LEU A 358 -7.94 -14.84 13.85
C LEU A 358 -6.62 -15.52 13.55
N SER A 359 -6.15 -15.40 12.30
CA SER A 359 -4.81 -15.81 11.89
C SER A 359 -4.17 -14.71 11.07
N VAL A 360 -2.96 -14.31 11.46
CA VAL A 360 -2.17 -13.26 10.84
C VAL A 360 -0.85 -13.85 10.40
N ASN A 361 -0.65 -13.87 9.08
CA ASN A 361 0.57 -14.40 8.47
C ASN A 361 1.78 -13.49 8.73
N PRO A 362 3.01 -14.05 8.70
CA PRO A 362 4.24 -13.26 8.74
C PRO A 362 4.22 -12.12 7.72
N GLY A 363 4.81 -10.98 8.07
CA GLY A 363 4.85 -9.76 7.24
C GLY A 363 3.60 -8.86 7.30
N THR A 364 2.42 -9.38 7.63
CA THR A 364 1.14 -8.62 7.51
C THR A 364 1.05 -7.38 8.40
N LEU A 365 1.56 -7.44 9.64
CA LEU A 365 1.55 -6.32 10.62
C LEU A 365 2.92 -5.67 10.82
N GLY A 366 3.97 -6.23 10.20
CA GLY A 366 5.37 -5.90 10.46
C GLY A 366 5.83 -6.23 11.89
N GLY A 367 7.02 -5.73 12.25
CA GLY A 367 7.57 -5.78 13.61
C GLY A 367 6.99 -4.70 14.51
N ARG A 368 6.49 -5.08 15.70
CA ARG A 368 5.80 -4.18 16.64
C ARG A 368 6.13 -4.52 18.08
N PHE A 369 6.38 -3.47 18.88
CA PHE A 369 6.47 -3.53 20.33
C PHE A 369 5.29 -2.75 20.92
N THR A 370 4.38 -3.44 21.60
CA THR A 370 3.11 -2.89 22.11
C THR A 370 2.63 -3.73 23.30
N THR A 371 1.39 -3.56 23.75
CA THR A 371 0.72 -4.47 24.70
C THR A 371 -0.17 -5.48 23.96
N VAL A 372 -0.58 -6.55 24.63
CA VAL A 372 -1.54 -7.52 24.05
C VAL A 372 -2.84 -6.83 23.62
N GLU A 373 -3.36 -5.92 24.44
CA GLU A 373 -4.49 -5.05 24.12
C GLU A 373 -4.22 -4.19 22.87
N GLY A 374 -3.05 -3.54 22.82
CA GLY A 374 -2.68 -2.69 21.70
C GLY A 374 -2.53 -3.46 20.39
N LEU A 375 -2.03 -4.70 20.45
CA LEU A 375 -1.92 -5.58 19.29
C LEU A 375 -3.31 -5.95 18.74
N LEU A 376 -4.26 -6.34 19.60
CA LEU A 376 -5.63 -6.65 19.17
C LEU A 376 -6.39 -5.43 18.67
N THR A 377 -6.22 -4.28 19.35
CA THR A 377 -6.80 -3.01 18.92
C THR A 377 -6.31 -2.63 17.54
N GLN A 378 -5.01 -2.80 17.28
CA GLN A 378 -4.45 -2.56 15.96
C GLN A 378 -4.97 -3.53 14.91
N VAL A 379 -5.04 -4.84 15.22
CA VAL A 379 -5.63 -5.82 14.29
C VAL A 379 -7.08 -5.45 13.95
N ARG A 380 -7.86 -5.05 14.96
CA ARG A 380 -9.24 -4.60 14.79
C ARG A 380 -9.31 -3.38 13.88
N ASP A 381 -8.51 -2.35 14.16
CA ASP A 381 -8.51 -1.09 13.41
C ASP A 381 -8.02 -1.28 11.98
N ASP A 382 -6.97 -2.08 11.78
CA ASP A 382 -6.46 -2.44 10.46
C ASP A 382 -7.51 -3.26 9.69
N LEU A 383 -8.22 -4.19 10.34
CA LEU A 383 -9.31 -4.94 9.70
C LEU A 383 -10.53 -4.05 9.44
N HIS A 384 -10.92 -3.14 10.32
CA HIS A 384 -11.99 -2.17 10.03
C HIS A 384 -11.64 -1.24 8.87
N GLN A 385 -10.37 -0.88 8.73
CA GLN A 385 -9.89 -0.16 7.56
C GLN A 385 -9.93 -1.04 6.31
N ASN A 386 -9.56 -2.32 6.44
CA ASN A 386 -9.43 -3.28 5.33
C ASN A 386 -10.72 -4.01 4.92
N VAL A 387 -11.74 -3.98 5.76
CA VAL A 387 -13.00 -4.70 5.61
C VAL A 387 -14.10 -3.67 5.70
N PHE A 388 -14.86 -3.55 4.62
CA PHE A 388 -16.07 -2.74 4.47
C PHE A 388 -16.66 -2.19 5.78
N ASP A 389 -16.62 -0.87 5.88
CA ASP A 389 -17.37 0.03 6.77
C ASP A 389 -18.63 -0.59 7.41
N VAL A 390 -18.43 -1.29 8.53
CA VAL A 390 -19.52 -1.71 9.42
C VAL A 390 -20.07 -0.49 10.17
N GLU A 391 -19.30 0.60 10.28
CA GLU A 391 -19.66 1.81 11.03
C GLU A 391 -20.62 2.75 10.27
N ALA A 392 -20.60 2.76 8.93
CA ALA A 392 -21.62 3.44 8.11
C ALA A 392 -23.05 2.90 8.37
N PHE A 393 -23.21 1.78 9.07
CA PHE A 393 -24.52 1.24 9.43
C PHE A 393 -25.15 1.87 10.68
N GLU A 394 -24.38 2.38 11.64
CA GLU A 394 -24.98 2.87 12.90
C GLU A 394 -25.42 4.33 12.82
N ASN A 395 -24.77 5.14 11.98
CA ASN A 395 -25.08 6.58 11.85
C ASN A 395 -26.09 6.92 10.75
N SER A 396 -26.70 5.92 10.09
CA SER A 396 -27.83 6.16 9.17
C SER A 396 -29.15 6.29 9.93
N ALA A 397 -29.23 7.27 10.83
CA ALA A 397 -30.52 7.76 11.33
C ALA A 397 -31.31 8.52 10.25
N ASN A 398 -30.69 8.77 9.09
CA ASN A 398 -31.26 9.55 8.00
C ASN A 398 -31.47 8.73 6.71
N GLY A 399 -32.00 7.51 6.81
CA GLY A 399 -32.85 6.86 5.79
C GLY A 399 -32.46 7.01 4.31
N CYS A 400 -31.18 7.13 3.98
CA CYS A 400 -30.69 7.34 2.64
C CYS A 400 -29.86 6.13 2.26
N ASP A 401 -30.60 5.09 1.85
CA ASP A 401 -30.10 3.80 1.39
C ASP A 401 -29.54 3.95 -0.03
N ILE A 402 -28.50 4.77 -0.18
CA ILE A 402 -27.87 5.01 -1.48
C ILE A 402 -26.53 4.29 -1.53
N GLY A 403 -26.61 3.01 -1.91
CA GLY A 403 -25.60 2.38 -2.74
C GLY A 403 -24.67 1.37 -2.08
N ARG A 404 -25.19 0.30 -1.45
CA ARG A 404 -24.39 -0.89 -1.09
C ARG A 404 -25.25 -2.16 -0.88
N ASP A 405 -26.05 -2.52 -1.89
CA ASP A 405 -26.85 -3.77 -1.91
C ASP A 405 -26.04 -5.01 -2.36
N SER A 406 -24.73 -4.87 -2.60
CA SER A 406 -23.91 -5.90 -3.25
C SER A 406 -23.17 -6.85 -2.29
N ILE A 407 -23.24 -6.64 -0.97
CA ILE A 407 -22.62 -7.54 0.02
C ILE A 407 -23.68 -8.51 0.52
N ASP A 408 -23.38 -9.81 0.43
CA ASP A 408 -24.23 -10.85 0.97
C ASP A 408 -24.54 -10.57 2.47
N PRO A 409 -25.83 -10.50 2.86
CA PRO A 409 -26.24 -10.32 4.26
C PRO A 409 -25.55 -11.29 5.23
N GLN A 410 -25.20 -12.51 4.78
CA GLN A 410 -24.47 -13.48 5.58
C GLN A 410 -23.04 -13.00 5.89
N VAL A 411 -22.29 -12.54 4.88
CA VAL A 411 -20.93 -12.04 5.05
C VAL A 411 -20.89 -10.84 5.99
N LYS A 412 -21.89 -9.95 5.89
CA LYS A 412 -22.05 -8.83 6.82
C LYS A 412 -22.24 -9.28 8.28
N SER A 413 -23.06 -10.31 8.49
CA SER A 413 -23.29 -10.85 9.84
C SER A 413 -22.03 -11.50 10.44
N THR A 414 -21.24 -12.19 9.61
CA THR A 414 -19.98 -12.82 10.02
C THR A 414 -18.98 -11.78 10.50
N TRP A 415 -18.78 -10.70 9.73
CA TRP A 415 -17.86 -9.63 10.10
C TRP A 415 -18.30 -8.90 11.35
N LYS A 416 -19.60 -8.60 11.49
CA LYS A 416 -20.13 -8.00 12.71
C LYS A 416 -19.82 -8.85 13.95
N ASN A 417 -20.13 -10.15 13.89
CA ASN A 417 -19.87 -11.06 15.00
C ASN A 417 -18.37 -11.14 15.35
N PHE A 418 -17.51 -11.12 14.34
CA PHE A 418 -16.06 -11.13 14.53
C PHE A 418 -15.55 -9.85 15.23
N PHE A 419 -15.99 -8.67 14.80
CA PHE A 419 -15.62 -7.41 15.44
C PHE A 419 -16.16 -7.30 16.87
N ASP A 420 -17.41 -7.74 17.10
CA ASP A 420 -18.00 -7.79 18.43
C ASP A 420 -17.16 -8.68 19.37
N GLN A 421 -16.70 -9.85 18.89
CA GLN A 421 -15.83 -10.74 19.66
C GLN A 421 -14.47 -10.14 19.97
N ILE A 422 -13.83 -9.46 19.01
CA ILE A 422 -12.56 -8.77 19.25
C ILE A 422 -12.73 -7.64 20.27
N ASP A 423 -13.82 -6.87 20.19
CA ASP A 423 -14.10 -5.80 21.15
C ASP A 423 -14.34 -6.34 22.57
N GLU A 424 -15.03 -7.48 22.70
CA GLU A 424 -15.19 -8.17 23.99
C GLU A 424 -13.84 -8.68 24.54
N ALA A 425 -12.97 -9.19 23.67
CA ALA A 425 -11.62 -9.61 24.02
C ALA A 425 -10.74 -8.44 24.49
N ILE A 426 -10.77 -7.30 23.79
CA ILE A 426 -10.05 -6.08 24.17
C ILE A 426 -10.55 -5.53 25.51
N LYS A 427 -11.86 -5.64 25.79
CA LYS A 427 -12.44 -5.24 27.10
C LYS A 427 -12.11 -6.21 28.24
N GLY A 428 -11.44 -7.34 27.96
CA GLY A 428 -11.13 -8.38 28.94
C GLY A 428 -12.35 -9.17 29.42
N GLN A 429 -13.43 -9.20 28.63
CA GLN A 429 -14.66 -9.95 28.94
C GLN A 429 -14.63 -11.37 28.36
N PHE A 430 -13.68 -11.64 27.48
CA PHE A 430 -13.49 -12.92 26.80
C PHE A 430 -12.09 -13.46 27.10
N GLN A 431 -12.00 -14.76 27.43
CA GLN A 431 -10.71 -15.44 27.62
C GLN A 431 -10.32 -16.11 26.32
N PHE A 432 -9.06 -15.93 25.92
CA PHE A 432 -8.57 -16.41 24.64
C PHE A 432 -7.08 -16.73 24.71
N THR A 433 -6.57 -17.40 23.69
CA THR A 433 -5.17 -17.76 23.60
C THR A 433 -4.53 -17.03 22.42
N ILE A 434 -3.36 -16.42 22.65
CA ILE A 434 -2.50 -15.91 21.60
C ILE A 434 -1.34 -16.88 21.38
N ILE A 435 -1.15 -17.28 20.14
CA ILE A 435 -0.06 -18.15 19.71
C ILE A 435 0.82 -17.35 18.76
N LEU A 436 2.07 -17.14 19.15
CA LEU A 436 3.11 -16.55 18.31
C LEU A 436 4.03 -17.66 17.83
N THR A 437 4.08 -17.88 16.52
CA THR A 437 5.03 -18.83 15.92
C THR A 437 6.06 -18.03 15.14
N ASP A 438 7.31 -18.04 15.59
CA ASP A 438 8.38 -17.23 15.03
C ASP A 438 9.61 -18.09 14.68
N PRO A 439 9.86 -18.31 13.39
CA PRO A 439 11.03 -19.05 12.93
C PRO A 439 12.36 -18.43 13.38
N LEU A 440 12.46 -17.11 13.53
CA LEU A 440 13.69 -16.42 13.93
C LEU A 440 13.81 -16.20 15.45
N ALA A 441 12.83 -16.70 16.23
CA ALA A 441 12.76 -16.52 17.68
C ALA A 441 12.99 -15.04 18.09
N SER A 442 12.42 -14.12 17.32
CA SER A 442 12.50 -12.67 17.44
C SER A 442 11.31 -12.03 18.14
N SER A 443 10.39 -12.85 18.65
CA SER A 443 9.19 -12.39 19.35
C SER A 443 9.30 -12.62 20.86
N TYR A 444 8.64 -11.76 21.63
CA TYR A 444 8.70 -11.73 23.09
C TYR A 444 7.31 -11.47 23.69
N VAL A 445 7.07 -12.05 24.86
CA VAL A 445 5.93 -11.75 25.72
C VAL A 445 6.46 -11.59 27.14
N GLN A 446 6.06 -10.52 27.81
CA GLN A 446 6.49 -10.22 29.17
C GLN A 446 6.02 -11.28 30.17
N ASN A 447 6.98 -11.85 30.90
CA ASN A 447 6.71 -12.69 32.07
C ASN A 447 6.54 -11.78 33.30
N LEU A 448 5.35 -11.78 33.89
CA LEU A 448 5.01 -10.98 35.08
C LEU A 448 5.38 -11.68 36.39
N CYS A 449 5.67 -12.97 36.35
CA CYS A 449 5.97 -13.82 37.50
C CYS A 449 7.48 -13.98 37.76
N LEU A 450 8.34 -13.22 37.08
CA LEU A 450 9.79 -13.33 37.25
C LEU A 450 10.21 -13.22 38.73
N PRO A 451 11.15 -14.07 39.18
CA PRO A 451 11.98 -15.00 38.41
C PRO A 451 11.33 -16.36 38.11
N ASP A 452 10.10 -16.61 38.59
CA ASP A 452 9.39 -17.87 38.38
C ASP A 452 8.80 -17.95 36.95
N GLU A 453 8.51 -19.17 36.51
CA GLU A 453 7.83 -19.40 35.24
C GLU A 453 6.36 -18.92 35.32
N ASP A 454 5.91 -18.25 34.26
CA ASP A 454 4.54 -17.77 34.19
C ASP A 454 3.57 -18.92 33.84
N PRO A 455 2.55 -19.21 34.66
CA PRO A 455 1.60 -20.28 34.37
C PRO A 455 0.73 -20.00 33.14
N HIS A 456 0.63 -18.75 32.69
CA HIS A 456 -0.13 -18.35 31.52
C HIS A 456 0.69 -18.35 30.23
N ILE A 457 2.02 -18.48 30.31
CA ILE A 457 2.90 -18.49 29.13
C ILE A 457 3.55 -19.86 28.98
N LYS A 458 3.40 -20.46 27.81
CA LYS A 458 4.12 -21.66 27.40
C LYS A 458 5.06 -21.33 26.25
N ILE A 459 6.34 -21.64 26.41
CA ILE A 459 7.36 -21.44 25.38
C ILE A 459 7.86 -22.80 24.91
N GLU A 460 7.83 -23.04 23.61
CA GLU A 460 8.33 -24.25 22.97
C GLU A 460 9.31 -23.88 21.86
N GLU A 461 10.46 -24.54 21.82
CA GLU A 461 11.39 -24.44 20.70
C GLU A 461 11.09 -25.55 19.70
N TYR A 462 11.20 -25.24 18.40
CA TYR A 462 10.96 -26.20 17.34
C TYR A 462 12.04 -26.13 16.25
N GLU A 463 12.30 -27.27 15.61
CA GLU A 463 13.16 -27.36 14.43
C GLU A 463 12.42 -26.74 13.24
N ARG A 464 13.07 -25.81 12.54
CA ARG A 464 12.47 -25.14 11.38
C ARG A 464 12.14 -26.14 10.29
N THR A 465 11.07 -25.88 9.55
CA THR A 465 10.80 -26.63 8.33
C THR A 465 11.75 -26.19 7.21
N THR A 466 11.97 -27.06 6.22
CA THR A 466 12.77 -26.70 5.05
C THR A 466 12.21 -25.50 4.30
N GLU A 467 10.88 -25.37 4.26
CA GLU A 467 10.21 -24.21 3.65
C GLU A 467 10.52 -22.91 4.43
N GLU A 468 10.50 -22.96 5.76
CA GLU A 468 10.89 -21.81 6.59
C GLU A 468 12.37 -21.45 6.39
N GLU A 469 13.27 -22.43 6.31
CA GLU A 469 14.70 -22.18 6.08
C GLU A 469 14.97 -21.55 4.71
N ASP A 470 14.30 -22.04 3.67
CA ASP A 470 14.39 -21.52 2.31
C ASP A 470 13.81 -20.11 2.21
N ASP A 471 12.63 -19.86 2.79
CA ASP A 471 11.97 -18.54 2.79
C ASP A 471 12.79 -17.48 3.54
N LEU A 472 13.53 -17.88 4.57
CA LEU A 472 14.43 -17.02 5.33
C LEU A 472 15.81 -16.88 4.68
N GLY A 473 16.08 -17.62 3.60
CA GLY A 473 17.36 -17.66 2.91
C GLY A 473 18.50 -18.27 3.75
N LEU A 474 18.17 -19.07 4.77
CA LEU A 474 19.15 -19.72 5.64
C LEU A 474 19.88 -20.85 4.91
N THR A 475 19.19 -21.56 4.01
CA THR A 475 19.77 -22.65 3.20
C THR A 475 20.89 -22.17 2.27
N ASP A 476 20.76 -20.95 1.74
CA ASP A 476 21.74 -20.33 0.84
C ASP A 476 22.81 -19.51 1.56
N MET A 477 22.70 -19.38 2.89
CA MET A 477 23.58 -18.55 3.70
C MET A 477 24.96 -19.23 3.86
N ARG A 478 25.91 -18.80 3.03
CA ARG A 478 27.32 -19.18 3.19
C ARG A 478 27.95 -18.34 4.30
N THR A 479 28.26 -18.91 5.45
CA THR A 479 28.93 -18.22 6.56
C THR A 479 30.46 -18.30 6.49
N GLU A 480 31.00 -19.14 5.60
CA GLU A 480 32.44 -19.39 5.46
C GLU A 480 32.86 -19.55 3.98
N ASN A 481 34.17 -19.47 3.70
CA ASN A 481 34.79 -19.74 2.39
C ASN A 481 34.35 -18.84 1.22
N TYR A 482 34.11 -17.55 1.47
CA TYR A 482 33.87 -16.57 0.40
C TYR A 482 35.02 -16.45 -0.62
N ALA A 483 36.25 -16.83 -0.25
CA ALA A 483 37.45 -16.64 -1.06
C ALA A 483 37.70 -17.72 -2.14
N SER A 484 36.98 -18.85 -2.12
CA SER A 484 37.23 -19.96 -3.06
C SER A 484 36.60 -19.77 -4.45
N ASP A 485 35.73 -18.76 -4.63
CA ASP A 485 34.99 -18.52 -5.86
C ASP A 485 35.48 -17.31 -6.67
N ILE A 486 36.71 -16.81 -6.42
CA ILE A 486 37.37 -15.92 -7.39
C ILE A 486 37.80 -16.82 -8.57
N PRO A 487 37.25 -16.65 -9.78
CA PRO A 487 37.72 -17.42 -10.92
C PRO A 487 39.17 -17.01 -11.15
N LEU A 488 40.10 -17.95 -10.99
CA LEU A 488 41.47 -17.81 -11.47
C LEU A 488 41.39 -17.60 -13.00
N GLY A 489 41.36 -16.32 -13.40
CA GLY A 489 41.53 -15.91 -14.77
C GLY A 489 42.80 -16.54 -15.32
N THR A 490 42.65 -17.34 -16.35
CA THR A 490 43.75 -17.88 -17.15
C THR A 490 44.58 -16.73 -17.73
N GLU A 491 45.65 -16.33 -17.07
CA GLU A 491 46.77 -15.61 -17.70
C GLU A 491 47.92 -16.60 -17.92
N ASN A 492 47.83 -17.31 -19.04
CA ASN A 492 49.05 -17.69 -19.76
C ASN A 492 49.48 -16.45 -20.55
N THR A 493 50.39 -15.66 -20.00
CA THR A 493 51.22 -14.77 -20.82
C THR A 493 52.64 -14.86 -20.32
N GLU A 494 53.49 -15.34 -21.23
CA GLU A 494 54.89 -15.68 -21.01
C GLU A 494 55.67 -14.51 -20.41
N MET A 495 56.35 -14.76 -19.28
CA MET A 495 57.41 -13.88 -18.80
C MET A 495 58.59 -13.95 -19.78
N VAL A 496 58.67 -12.99 -20.70
CA VAL A 496 59.92 -12.68 -21.39
C VAL A 496 60.76 -11.82 -20.45
N VAL A 497 61.84 -12.41 -19.97
CA VAL A 497 62.91 -11.74 -19.23
C VAL A 497 63.71 -10.89 -20.21
N GLU A 498 63.64 -9.56 -20.12
CA GLU A 498 64.71 -8.69 -20.57
C GLU A 498 65.10 -7.66 -19.50
N LYS A 499 66.37 -7.75 -19.10
CA LYS A 499 67.05 -6.82 -18.21
C LYS A 499 67.35 -5.51 -18.95
N ALA A 500 67.09 -4.41 -18.24
CA ALA A 500 67.80 -3.13 -18.21
C ALA A 500 68.15 -2.44 -19.54
N HIS A 501 67.75 -1.17 -19.66
CA HIS A 501 68.68 -0.07 -19.98
C HIS A 501 68.19 1.23 -19.33
N ASP A 502 69.13 1.91 -18.67
CA ASP A 502 69.04 3.25 -18.11
C ASP A 502 68.64 4.29 -19.17
N ILE A 503 67.79 5.25 -18.79
CA ILE A 503 68.02 6.71 -18.71
C ILE A 503 66.79 7.37 -18.09
#